data_AF-A0A437MFD5-F1
#
_entry.id   AF-A0A437MFD5-F1
#
_cell.length_a   1.000
_cell.length_b   1.000
_cell.length_c   1.000
_cell.angle_alpha   90.00
_cell.angle_beta   90.00
_cell.angle_gamma   90.00
#
_symmetry.space_group_name_H-M   'P 1'
#
loop_
_entity.id
_entity.type
_entity.pdbx_description
1 polymer ?
#
loop_
_entity_poly.entity_id
_entity_poly.type
_entity_poly.pdbx_seq_one_letter_code
_entity_poly.pdbx_strand_id
1 'polypeptide(L)' 'MDYAAPRPVDPLWYREDGYWLRVSCECGHAVSKPVALWIKARRLRREMAFYELQARLRCIWCGRRAATIDVSRRI' A
#
# COMPACT_ATOMS: atom_id res chain seq x y z
N MET A 1 -10.32 -11.37 -17.29
CA MET A 1 -8.88 -11.29 -16.96
C MET A 1 -8.77 -11.35 -15.46
N ASP A 2 -8.30 -12.47 -14.94
CA ASP A 2 -8.06 -12.68 -13.51
C ASP A 2 -7.01 -11.66 -13.05
N TYR A 3 -7.47 -10.59 -12.41
CA TYR A 3 -6.58 -9.60 -11.82
C TYR A 3 -6.05 -10.21 -10.52
N ALA A 4 -5.00 -11.04 -10.65
CA ALA A 4 -4.26 -11.53 -9.50
C ALA A 4 -3.87 -10.33 -8.61
N ALA A 5 -4.18 -10.43 -7.32
CA ALA A 5 -3.75 -9.45 -6.33
C ALA A 5 -2.24 -9.21 -6.51
N PRO A 6 -1.76 -7.96 -6.46
CA PRO A 6 -0.34 -7.71 -6.64
C PRO A 6 0.43 -8.48 -5.59
N ARG A 7 1.45 -9.17 -6.06
CA ARG A 7 2.31 -9.93 -5.19
C ARG A 7 3.10 -8.93 -4.35
N PRO A 8 3.47 -9.29 -3.11
CA PRO A 8 4.23 -8.41 -2.25
C PRO A 8 5.54 -7.92 -2.89
N VAL A 9 6.12 -8.72 -3.80
CA VAL A 9 7.35 -8.44 -4.56
C VAL A 9 7.16 -7.43 -5.71
N ASP A 10 5.93 -7.17 -6.14
CA ASP A 10 5.71 -6.26 -7.26
C ASP A 10 6.04 -4.82 -6.82
N PRO A 11 6.70 -4.02 -7.69
CA PRO A 11 7.10 -2.67 -7.36
C PRO A 11 5.90 -1.70 -7.35
N LEU A 12 5.99 -0.61 -6.58
CA LEU A 12 4.92 0.39 -6.44
C LEU A 12 4.49 1.01 -7.79
N TRP A 13 5.41 1.13 -8.76
CA TRP A 13 5.08 1.66 -10.09
C TRP A 13 4.16 0.75 -10.91
N TYR A 14 4.13 -0.57 -10.64
CA TYR A 14 3.37 -1.56 -11.41
C TYR A 14 1.85 -1.27 -11.42
N ARG A 15 1.40 -0.40 -10.51
CA ARG A 15 0.01 0.00 -10.27
C ARG A 15 -0.12 1.46 -9.82
N GLU A 16 0.76 2.35 -10.28
CA GLU A 16 0.74 3.76 -9.84
C GLU A 16 -0.54 4.49 -10.25
N ASP A 17 -1.02 4.25 -11.48
CA ASP A 17 -2.17 4.92 -12.07
C ASP A 17 -3.43 4.04 -11.99
N GLY A 18 -4.52 4.58 -11.43
CA GLY A 18 -5.81 3.90 -11.32
C GLY A 18 -5.99 2.87 -10.19
N TYR A 19 -4.97 2.63 -9.36
CA TYR A 19 -5.07 1.69 -8.22
C TYR A 19 -5.03 2.39 -6.88
N TRP A 20 -5.73 1.77 -5.94
CA TRP A 20 -5.86 2.21 -4.55
C TRP A 20 -5.14 1.24 -3.64
N LEU A 21 -4.43 1.80 -2.67
CA LEU A 21 -3.73 1.09 -1.62
C LEU A 21 -4.51 1.25 -0.32
N ARG A 22 -5.07 0.15 0.17
CA ARG A 22 -5.69 0.06 1.49
C ARG A 22 -4.71 -0.56 2.47
N VAL A 23 -4.36 0.21 3.49
CA VAL A 23 -3.47 -0.21 4.58
C VAL A 23 -4.32 -0.36 5.83
N SER A 24 -4.39 -1.56 6.40
CA SER A 24 -5.19 -1.85 7.61
C SER A 24 -4.28 -2.30 8.74
N CYS A 25 -4.41 -1.71 9.92
CA CYS A 25 -3.68 -2.13 11.12
C CYS A 25 -4.57 -3.03 11.99
N GLU A 26 -3.97 -3.96 12.73
CA GLU A 26 -4.65 -4.82 13.70
C GLU A 26 -5.41 -4.05 14.79
N CYS A 27 -5.05 -2.78 15.05
CA CYS A 27 -5.79 -1.93 15.99
C CYS A 27 -7.14 -1.40 15.43
N GLY A 28 -7.53 -1.80 14.22
CA GLY A 28 -8.77 -1.36 13.57
C GLY A 28 -8.64 -0.10 12.72
N HIS A 29 -7.48 0.57 12.70
CA HIS A 29 -7.25 1.72 11.83
C HIS A 29 -6.97 1.25 10.40
N ALA A 30 -7.80 1.66 9.44
CA ALA A 30 -7.52 1.49 8.01
C ALA A 30 -7.45 2.81 7.25
N VAL A 31 -6.52 2.93 6.30
CA VAL A 31 -6.36 4.08 5.41
C VAL A 31 -6.37 3.58 3.97
N SER A 32 -7.25 4.13 3.14
CA SER A 32 -7.29 3.86 1.70
C SER A 32 -6.98 5.12 0.91
N LYS A 33 -5.93 5.08 0.09
CA LYS A 33 -5.52 6.21 -0.77
C LYS A 33 -4.95 5.69 -2.10
N PRO A 34 -4.98 6.48 -3.18
CA PRO A 34 -4.35 6.11 -4.45
C PRO A 34 -2.86 5.80 -4.28
N VAL A 35 -2.34 4.80 -5.00
CA VAL A 35 -0.91 4.43 -4.96
C VAL A 35 -0.02 5.62 -5.31
N ALA A 36 -0.37 6.38 -6.36
CA ALA A 36 0.30 7.62 -6.72
C ALA A 36 0.39 8.62 -5.56
N LEU A 37 -0.65 8.70 -4.73
CA LEU A 37 -0.67 9.61 -3.58
C LEU A 37 0.19 9.08 -2.43
N TRP A 38 0.28 7.77 -2.22
CA TRP A 38 1.22 7.18 -1.27
C TRP A 38 2.68 7.44 -1.66
N ILE A 39 3.00 7.26 -2.95
CA ILE A 39 4.34 7.54 -3.50
C ILE A 39 4.70 9.00 -3.29
N LYS A 40 3.80 9.93 -3.66
CA LYS A 40 4.00 11.38 -3.49
C LYS A 40 4.08 11.80 -2.02
N ALA A 41 3.10 11.40 -1.20
CA ALA A 41 2.97 11.85 0.19
C ALA A 41 4.11 11.37 1.09
N ARG A 42 4.70 10.21 0.79
CA ARG A 42 5.78 9.63 1.61
C ARG A 42 7.15 9.65 0.92
N ARG A 43 7.27 10.33 -0.23
CA ARG A 43 8.48 10.35 -1.07
C ARG A 43 9.06 8.94 -1.27
N LEU A 44 8.19 7.96 -1.51
CA LEU A 44 8.61 6.58 -1.69
C LEU A 44 9.30 6.43 -3.05
N ARG A 45 10.30 5.56 -3.10
CA ARG A 45 10.89 5.18 -4.38
C ARG A 45 9.88 4.33 -5.14
N ARG A 46 9.64 4.66 -6.40
CA ARG A 46 8.73 3.92 -7.30
C ARG A 46 9.09 2.45 -7.44
N GLU A 47 10.37 2.13 -7.33
CA GLU A 47 10.94 0.78 -7.43
C GLU A 47 10.77 -0.05 -6.16
N MET A 48 10.36 0.57 -5.04
CA MET A 48 10.13 -0.12 -3.78
C MET A 48 9.03 -1.16 -3.96
N ALA A 49 9.20 -2.33 -3.34
CA ALA A 49 8.16 -3.35 -3.36
C ALA A 49 7.06 -3.08 -2.31
N PHE A 50 5.85 -3.60 -2.53
CA PHE A 50 4.76 -3.45 -1.58
C PHE A 50 5.07 -4.04 -0.19
N TYR A 51 5.84 -5.15 -0.11
CA TYR A 51 6.25 -5.72 1.18
C TYR A 51 7.19 -4.79 1.97
N GLU A 52 8.08 -4.08 1.29
CA GLU A 52 8.98 -3.12 1.93
C GLU A 52 8.19 -1.92 2.47
N LEU A 53 7.19 -1.46 1.70
CA LEU A 53 6.27 -0.44 2.16
C LEU A 53 5.53 -0.92 3.42
N GLN A 54 5.03 -2.16 3.40
CA GLN A 54 4.35 -2.77 4.55
C GLN A 54 5.22 -2.79 5.80
N ALA A 55 6.49 -3.23 5.67
CA ALA A 55 7.44 -3.27 6.78
C ALA A 55 7.79 -1.89 7.37
N ARG A 56 7.69 -0.83 6.54
CA ARG A 56 8.00 0.55 6.95
C ARG A 56 6.80 1.30 7.51
N LEU A 57 5.58 0.86 7.22
CA LEU A 57 4.37 1.51 7.68
C LEU A 57 4.23 1.37 9.19
N ARG A 58 3.97 2.49 9.86
CA ARG A 58 3.54 2.53 11.25
C ARG A 58 2.14 3.11 11.31
N CYS A 59 1.28 2.46 12.08
CA CYS A 59 -0.03 3.00 12.39
C CYS A 59 0.12 4.27 13.21
N ILE A 60 -0.52 5.35 12.77
CA ILE A 60 -0.48 6.63 13.50
C ILE A 60 -1.27 6.59 14.81
N TRP A 61 -2.22 5.65 14.95
CA TRP A 61 -2.99 5.49 16.19
C TRP A 61 -2.27 4.65 17.24
N CYS A 62 -1.77 3.46 16.88
CA CYS A 62 -1.19 2.53 17.85
C CYS A 62 0.35 2.41 17.77
N GLY A 63 0.99 3.07 16.80
CA GLY A 63 2.44 3.04 16.60
C GLY A 63 3.00 1.72 16.05
N ARG A 64 2.21 0.65 15.95
CA ARG A 64 2.64 -0.68 15.51
C ARG A 64 2.93 -0.73 14.01
N ARG A 65 3.84 -1.63 13.63
CA ARG A 65 4.23 -1.92 12.24
C ARG A 65 3.40 -3.02 11.56
N ALA A 66 2.47 -3.64 12.30
CA ALA A 66 1.59 -4.68 11.80
C ALA A 66 0.45 -4.06 10.97
N ALA A 67 0.80 -3.64 9.76
CA ALA A 67 -0.15 -3.19 8.76
C ALA A 67 -0.26 -4.27 7.67
N THR A 68 -1.48 -4.57 7.24
CA THR A 68 -1.80 -5.40 6.08
C THR A 68 -2.09 -4.47 4.90
N ILE A 69 -1.50 -4.75 3.75
CA ILE A 69 -1.72 -3.99 2.52
C ILE A 69 -2.64 -4.79 1.59
N ASP A 70 -3.68 -4.14 1.12
CA ASP A 70 -4.53 -4.58 0.03
C ASP A 70 -4.46 -3.57 -1.11
N VAL A 71 -4.38 -4.05 -2.35
CA VAL A 71 -4.33 -3.19 -3.54
C VAL A 71 -5.46 -3.59 -4.47
N SER A 72 -6.32 -2.63 -4.78
CA SER A 72 -7.47 -2.86 -5.65
C SER A 72 -7.55 -1.78 -6.72
N ARG A 73 -8.00 -2.18 -7.92
CA ARG A 73 -8.47 -1.22 -8.92
C ARG A 73 -9.82 -0.74 -8.41
N ARG A 74 -9.96 0.55 -8.14
CA ARG A 74 -11.28 1.10 -7.84
C ARG A 74 -12.07 1.07 -9.16
N ILE A 75 -13.21 0.39 -9.13
CA ILE A 75 -14.16 0.23 -10.24
C ILE A 75 -14.63 1.62 -10.67
#